data_AF-A0A2V6AVZ8-F1
#
_entry.id   AF-A0A2V6AVZ8-F1
#
_cell.length_a   1.000
_cell.length_b   1.000
_cell.length_c   1.000
_cell.angle_alpha   90.00
_cell.angle_beta   90.00
_cell.angle_gamma   90.00
#
_symmetry.space_group_name_H-M   'P 1'
#
loop_
_entity.id
_entity.type
_entity.pdbx_description
1 polymer ?
#
loop_
_entity_poly.entity_id
_entity_poly.type
_entity_poly.pdbx_seq_one_letter_code
_entity_poly.pdbx_strand_id
1 'polypeptide(L)' 'MDCTSRRLFVLKVPGHEDRIFQLHLPANPMKAKYRAWSGWQKPDYIAKGGEQPSRPSSGSDYQIRYKLDYQDR' A
#
# COMPACT_ATOMS: atom_id res chain seq x y z
N MET A 1 8.70 6.44 -22.12
CA MET A 1 7.82 5.44 -21.49
C MET A 1 8.29 5.25 -20.06
N ASP A 2 7.58 5.80 -19.08
CA ASP A 2 7.88 5.56 -17.67
C ASP A 2 7.45 4.14 -17.29
N CYS A 3 8.40 3.27 -16.96
CA CYS A 3 8.10 1.96 -16.37
C CYS A 3 7.61 2.17 -14.93
N THR A 4 6.31 2.38 -14.72
CA THR A 4 5.72 2.45 -13.37
C THR A 4 5.71 1.07 -12.73
N SER A 5 6.76 0.72 -11.99
CA SER A 5 6.73 -0.42 -11.08
C SER A 5 5.62 -0.20 -10.04
N ARG A 6 4.55 -1.00 -10.09
CA ARG A 6 3.52 -0.99 -9.04
C ARG A 6 3.99 -1.87 -7.90
N ARG A 7 4.01 -1.33 -6.68
CA ARG A 7 4.26 -2.10 -5.46
C ARG A 7 2.93 -2.42 -4.80
N LEU A 8 2.69 -3.69 -4.49
CA LEU A 8 1.53 -4.12 -3.73
C LEU A 8 1.98 -4.48 -2.31
N PHE A 9 1.21 -4.03 -1.31
CA PHE A 9 1.34 -4.44 0.08
C PHE A 9 0.08 -5.18 0.50
N VAL A 10 0.24 -6.39 1.01
CA VAL A 10 -0.87 -7.22 1.49
C VAL A 10 -0.77 -7.34 3.00
N LEU A 11 -1.76 -6.79 3.70
CA LEU A 11 -1.92 -6.95 5.14
C LEU A 11 -2.85 -8.13 5.40
N LYS A 12 -2.33 -9.17 6.06
CA LYS A 12 -3.11 -10.31 6.53
C LYS A 12 -3.30 -10.20 8.04
N VAL A 13 -4.55 -10.32 8.48
CA VAL A 13 -4.90 -10.40 9.91
C VAL A 13 -5.72 -11.67 10.09
N PRO A 14 -5.33 -12.59 10.99
CA PRO A 14 -6.09 -13.84 11.22
C PRO A 14 -7.56 -13.56 11.53
N GLY A 15 -8.46 -14.27 10.86
CA GLY A 15 -9.91 -14.09 11.02
C GLY A 15 -10.51 -12.91 10.22
N HIS A 16 -9.71 -12.16 9.47
CA HIS A 16 -10.17 -11.06 8.62
C HIS A 16 -9.76 -11.29 7.15
N GLU A 17 -10.42 -10.58 6.25
CA GLU A 17 -10.07 -10.60 4.83
C GLU A 17 -8.77 -9.80 4.61
N ASP A 18 -7.94 -10.27 3.68
CA ASP A 18 -6.69 -9.62 3.33
C ASP A 18 -6.97 -8.20 2.79
N ARG A 19 -6.18 -7.22 3.23
CA ARG A 19 -6.25 -5.83 2.75
C ARG A 19 -5.08 -5.59 1.80
N ILE A 20 -5.37 -5.21 0.57
CA ILE A 20 -4.36 -5.01 -0.47
C ILE A 20 -4.29 -3.53 -0.80
N PHE A 21 -3.08 -2.99 -0.72
CA PHE A 21 -2.77 -1.59 -0.97
C PHE A 21 -1.80 -1.49 -2.14
N GLN A 22 -2.10 -0.62 -3.10
CA GLN A 22 -1.19 -0.24 -4.16
C GLN A 22 -0.34 0.94 -3.69
N LEU A 23 0.89 0.66 -3.27
CA LEU A 23 1.79 1.68 -2.76
C LEU A 23 2.28 2.60 -3.87
N HIS A 24 1.96 3.88 -3.76
CA HIS A 24 2.48 4.94 -4.64
C HIS A 24 3.91 5.37 -4.26
N LEU A 25 4.83 4.42 -4.25
CA LEU A 25 6.23 4.71 -3.98
C LEU A 25 6.86 5.42 -5.20
N PRO A 26 7.69 6.46 -4.99
CA PRO A 26 8.41 7.11 -6.06
C PRO A 26 9.34 6.16 -6.82
N ALA A 27 9.56 6.47 -8.10
CA ALA A 27 10.61 5.86 -8.90
C ALA A 27 12.01 6.25 -8.39
N ASN A 28 12.19 7.49 -7.93
CA ASN A 28 13.42 7.95 -7.27
C ASN A 28 13.16 8.28 -5.79
N PRO A 29 13.56 7.41 -4.85
CA PRO A 29 13.32 7.58 -3.42
C PRO A 29 14.20 8.66 -2.76
N MET A 30 15.21 9.22 -3.45
CA MET A 30 16.12 10.21 -2.89
C MET A 30 15.51 11.62 -2.73
N LYS A 31 14.33 11.88 -3.32
CA LYS A 31 13.69 13.20 -3.18
C LYS A 31 13.20 13.41 -1.73
N ALA A 32 13.62 14.53 -1.13
CA ALA A 32 13.37 14.87 0.27
C ALA A 32 11.89 14.75 0.70
N LYS A 33 10.92 15.00 -0.19
CA LYS A 33 9.48 14.87 0.10
C LYS A 33 9.05 13.45 0.51
N TYR A 34 9.82 12.42 0.19
CA TYR A 34 9.53 11.03 0.56
C TYR A 34 10.18 10.59 1.89
N ARG A 35 10.95 11.49 2.52
CA ARG A 35 11.39 11.36 3.91
C ARG A 35 10.31 11.78 4.90
N ALA A 36 9.21 12.37 4.44
CA ALA A 36 8.02 12.58 5.27
C ALA A 36 7.10 11.35 5.21
N TRP A 37 6.23 11.23 6.19
CA TRP A 37 5.15 10.26 6.12
C TRP A 37 4.19 10.59 4.97
N SER A 38 3.75 9.56 4.25
CA SER A 38 2.63 9.69 3.31
C SER A 38 1.35 10.10 4.04
N GLY A 39 0.36 10.56 3.26
CA GLY A 39 -1.02 10.57 3.72
C GLY A 39 -1.50 9.14 4.02
N TRP A 40 -2.57 9.05 4.81
CA TRP A 40 -3.29 7.80 5.05
C TRP A 40 -3.94 7.30 3.76
N GLN A 41 -3.85 5.99 3.54
CA GLN A 41 -4.38 5.29 2.39
C GLN A 41 -5.29 4.16 2.86
N LYS A 42 -6.47 4.07 2.25
CA LYS A 42 -7.38 2.93 2.38
C LYS A 42 -6.92 1.80 1.45
N PRO A 43 -7.32 0.55 1.71
CA PRO A 43 -7.05 -0.55 0.80
C PRO A 43 -7.73 -0.31 -0.55
N ASP A 44 -7.02 -0.65 -1.61
CA ASP A 44 -7.55 -0.65 -2.97
C ASP A 44 -8.38 -1.91 -3.24
N TYR A 45 -8.04 -3.01 -2.57
CA TYR A 45 -8.76 -4.28 -2.67
C TYR A 45 -8.86 -5.02 -1.34
N ILE A 46 -9.88 -5.88 -1.26
CA ILE A 46 -10.05 -6.90 -0.23
C ILE A 46 -10.02 -8.28 -0.89
N ALA A 47 -9.42 -9.26 -0.23
CA ALA A 47 -9.44 -10.65 -0.70
C ALA A 47 -9.83 -11.60 0.43
N LYS A 48 -10.81 -12.46 0.16
CA LYS A 48 -11.18 -13.59 1.02
C LYS A 48 -10.42 -14.83 0.56
N GLY A 49 -10.12 -15.75 1.47
CA GLY A 49 -9.25 -16.89 1.21
C GLY A 49 -9.62 -17.64 -0.07
N GLY A 50 -8.72 -17.62 -1.07
CA GLY A 50 -8.90 -18.29 -2.37
C GLY A 50 -9.71 -17.52 -3.42
N GLU A 51 -10.31 -16.38 -3.07
CA GLU A 51 -11.09 -15.56 -3.99
C GLU A 51 -10.25 -14.49 -4.69
N GLN A 52 -10.73 -14.05 -5.87
CA GLN A 52 -10.12 -12.93 -6.57
C GLN A 52 -10.33 -11.63 -5.79
N PRO A 53 -9.30 -10.76 -5.65
CA PRO A 53 -9.45 -9.49 -4.98
C PRO A 53 -10.56 -8.62 -5.59
N SER A 54 -11.36 -8.00 -4.75
CA SER A 54 -12.45 -7.11 -5.14
C SER A 54 -12.30 -5.74 -4.48
N ARG A 55 -12.95 -4.72 -5.04
CA ARG A 55 -12.96 -3.39 -4.42
C ARG A 55 -13.77 -3.43 -3.12
N PRO A 56 -13.35 -2.73 -2.05
CA PRO A 56 -14.12 -2.63 -0.83
C PRO A 56 -15.51 -2.02 -1.11
N SER A 57 -16.59 -2.69 -0.69
CA SER A 57 -17.98 -2.23 -0.86
C SER A 57 -18.42 -1.22 0.21
N SER A 58 -17.76 -1.21 1.37
CA SER A 58 -17.94 -0.25 2.47
C SER A 58 -16.58 0.37 2.85
N GLY A 59 -16.62 1.46 3.62
CA GLY A 59 -15.39 2.07 4.15
C GLY A 59 -14.57 1.03 4.91
N SER A 60 -13.26 0.92 4.61
CA SER A 60 -12.38 0.02 5.34
C SER A 60 -11.96 0.64 6.67
N ASP A 61 -11.99 -0.17 7.74
CA ASP A 61 -11.46 0.19 9.06
C ASP A 61 -9.93 0.31 9.06
N TYR A 62 -9.27 -0.19 8.02
CA TYR A 62 -7.82 -0.20 7.91
C TYR A 62 -7.33 0.94 7.02
N GLN A 63 -6.33 1.65 7.52
CA GLN A 63 -5.57 2.61 6.76
C GLN A 63 -4.09 2.39 7.01
N ILE A 64 -3.27 2.60 5.98
CA ILE A 64 -1.81 2.61 6.12
C ILE A 64 -1.24 3.96 5.74
N ARG A 65 -0.07 4.27 6.28
CA ARG A 65 0.83 5.29 5.74
C ARG A 65 2.24 4.76 5.85
N TYR A 66 3.11 5.24 4.99
CA TYR A 66 4.50 4.80 4.96
C TYR A 66 5.44 6.00 4.92
N LYS A 67 6.66 5.79 5.38
CA LYS A 67 7.79 6.70 5.24
C LYS A 67 8.94 5.89 4.68
N LEU A 68 9.70 6.48 3.77
CA LEU A 68 10.92 5.84 3.27
C LEU A 68 12.09 6.33 4.12
N ASP A 69 12.72 5.39 4.82
CA ASP A 69 13.99 5.61 5.51
C ASP A 69 15.10 5.00 4.65
N TYR A 70 16.10 5.80 4.34
CA TYR A 70 17.29 5.37 3.61
C TYR A 70 18.46 5.36 4.58
N GLN A 71 19.14 4.23 4.70
CA GLN A 71 20.48 4.21 5.28
C GLN A 71 21.43 4.63 4.16
N ASP A 72 22.08 5.78 4.31
CA ASP A 72 23.27 6.08 3.50
C ASP A 72 24.27 4.95 3.76
N ARG A 73 24.64 4.26 2.68
CA ARG A 73 25.49 3.09 2.70
C ARG A 73 26.96 3.48 2.87
#